data_AF-A0A696CDE7-F1
#
_entry.id   AF-A0A696CDE7-F1
#
_cell.length_a   1.000
_cell.length_b   1.000
_cell.length_c   1.000
_cell.angle_alpha   90.00
_cell.angle_beta   90.00
_cell.angle_gamma   90.00
#
_symmetry.space_group_name_H-M   'P 1'
#
loop_
_entity.id
_entity.type
_entity.pdbx_description
1 polymer ?
#
loop_
_entity_poly.entity_id
_entity_poly.type
_entity_poly.pdbx_seq_one_letter_code
_entity_poly.pdbx_strand_id
1 'polypeptide(L)'
;MALVYIASPYKALAVRESQRKAQAISIAQQECLKVLRECEGFTPISPILQFSYLDEGKHREEALKMGLELLKACDYIYISTHKDAKYSQGMQEELALAKKLGIKELILELPLQ
;
A
#
# COMPACT_ATOMS: atom_id res chain seq x y z
N MET A 1 7.78 18.28 -0.72
CA MET A 1 7.16 17.13 -0.05
C MET A 1 7.35 15.92 -0.95
N ALA A 2 7.80 14.79 -0.40
CA ALA A 2 8.02 13.56 -1.16
C ALA A 2 6.78 12.66 -1.10
N LEU A 3 6.43 12.01 -2.21
CA LEU A 3 5.29 11.10 -2.28
C LEU A 3 5.70 9.69 -1.85
N VAL A 4 4.90 9.07 -0.98
CA VAL A 4 5.12 7.70 -0.49
C VAL A 4 3.95 6.82 -0.90
N TYR A 5 4.21 5.82 -1.73
CA TYR A 5 3.25 4.79 -2.05
C TYR A 5 3.06 3.85 -0.86
N ILE A 6 1.84 3.69 -0.37
CA ILE A 6 1.50 2.84 0.77
C ILE A 6 0.98 1.49 0.27
N ALA A 7 1.85 0.48 0.26
CA ALA A 7 1.48 -0.89 -0.07
C ALA A 7 0.92 -1.60 1.17
N SER A 8 -0.34 -2.01 1.13
CA SER A 8 -1.01 -2.70 2.26
C SER A 8 -1.80 -3.92 1.80
N PRO A 9 -1.97 -4.95 2.64
CA PRO A 9 -2.58 -6.20 2.24
C PRO A 9 -4.07 -6.02 1.89
N TYR A 10 -4.50 -6.69 0.82
CA TYR A 10 -5.91 -6.78 0.42
C TYR A 10 -6.39 -8.23 0.36
N LYS A 11 -5.91 -9.00 -0.63
CA LYS A 11 -6.28 -10.42 -0.81
C LYS A 11 -5.78 -11.34 0.30
N ALA A 12 -4.65 -10.99 0.91
CA ALA A 12 -4.05 -11.76 1.98
C ALA A 12 -4.82 -11.67 3.31
N LEU A 13 -5.80 -10.75 3.43
CA LEU A 13 -6.58 -10.60 4.64
C LEU A 13 -7.48 -11.82 4.85
N ALA A 14 -7.28 -12.50 5.98
CA ALA A 14 -8.07 -13.66 6.41
C ALA A 14 -9.44 -13.25 6.96
N VAL A 15 -10.28 -12.64 6.12
CA VAL A 15 -11.64 -12.20 6.46
C VAL A 15 -12.67 -12.62 5.43
N ARG A 16 -13.95 -12.54 5.83
CA ARG A 16 -15.10 -12.73 4.94
C ARG A 16 -15.01 -11.74 3.79
N GLU A 17 -15.35 -12.21 2.59
CA GLU A 17 -15.29 -11.41 1.36
C GLU A 17 -16.08 -10.10 1.48
N SER A 18 -17.26 -10.14 2.08
CA SER A 18 -18.10 -8.96 2.33
C SER A 18 -17.46 -7.90 3.23
N GLN A 19 -16.48 -8.27 4.05
CA GLN A 19 -15.77 -7.37 4.98
C GLN A 19 -14.38 -6.97 4.49
N ARG A 20 -13.82 -7.68 3.49
CA ARG A 20 -12.44 -7.51 3.02
C ARG A 20 -12.17 -6.07 2.59
N LYS A 21 -13.06 -5.48 1.80
CA LYS A 21 -12.92 -4.10 1.31
C LYS A 21 -12.86 -3.10 2.47
N ALA A 22 -13.79 -3.18 3.41
CA ALA A 22 -13.84 -2.27 4.55
C ALA A 22 -12.58 -2.40 5.43
N GLN A 23 -12.11 -3.63 5.65
CA GLN A 23 -10.91 -3.86 6.44
C GLN A 23 -9.64 -3.39 5.72
N ALA A 24 -9.52 -3.63 4.41
CA ALA A 24 -8.38 -3.15 3.62
C ALA A 24 -8.30 -1.62 3.62
N ILE A 25 -9.44 -0.93 3.49
CA ILE A 25 -9.50 0.54 3.60
C ILE A 25 -9.05 0.99 5.00
N SER A 26 -9.54 0.36 6.06
CA SER A 26 -9.15 0.69 7.43
C SER A 26 -7.64 0.52 7.67
N ILE A 27 -7.06 -0.59 7.20
CA ILE A 27 -5.61 -0.84 7.30
C ILE A 27 -4.83 0.21 6.50
N ALA A 28 -5.23 0.48 5.25
CA ALA A 28 -4.59 1.48 4.42
C ALA A 28 -4.61 2.87 5.08
N GLN A 29 -5.72 3.27 5.70
CA GLN A 29 -5.83 4.52 6.46
C GLN A 29 -4.87 4.54 7.65
N GLN A 30 -4.79 3.46 8.42
CA GLN A 30 -3.90 3.38 9.58
C GLN A 30 -2.43 3.50 9.17
N GLU A 31 -2.02 2.85 8.09
CA GLU A 31 -0.65 2.92 7.57
C GLU A 31 -0.32 4.32 7.00
N CYS A 32 -1.28 4.95 6.29
CA CYS A 32 -1.11 6.33 5.84
C CYS A 32 -0.92 7.28 7.04
N LEU A 33 -1.77 7.17 8.06
CA LEU A 33 -1.67 7.98 9.27
C LEU A 33 -0.36 7.74 10.03
N LYS A 34 0.15 6.50 10.03
CA LYS A 34 1.45 6.18 10.60
C LYS A 34 2.57 6.93 9.88
N VAL A 35 2.67 6.80 8.55
CA VAL A 35 3.69 7.52 7.77
C VAL A 35 3.56 9.04 7.94
N LEU A 36 2.33 9.57 7.94
CA LEU A 36 2.09 11.00 8.13
C LEU A 36 2.57 11.52 9.50
N ARG A 37 2.44 10.71 10.56
CA ARG A 37 2.90 11.07 11.91
C ARG A 37 4.40 10.95 12.09
N GLU A 38 4.99 9.88 11.55
CA GLU A 38 6.40 9.54 11.81
C GLU A 38 7.37 10.19 10.81
N CYS A 39 6.89 10.71 9.68
CA CYS A 39 7.73 11.23 8.59
C CYS A 39 7.28 12.62 8.12
N GLU A 40 7.84 13.67 8.72
CA GLU A 40 7.61 15.05 8.27
C GLU A 40 8.09 15.25 6.82
N GLY A 41 7.29 15.99 6.04
CA GLY A 41 7.61 16.28 4.63
C GLY A 41 7.26 15.15 3.65
N PHE A 42 6.71 14.02 4.13
CA PHE A 42 6.22 12.92 3.30
C PHE A 42 4.70 12.99 3.16
N THR A 43 4.20 12.65 1.97
CA THR A 43 2.77 12.58 1.65
C THR A 43 2.41 11.14 1.32
N PRO A 44 1.71 10.42 2.22
CA PRO A 44 1.32 9.04 1.97
C PRO A 44 0.17 8.99 0.96
N ILE A 45 0.30 8.11 -0.04
CA ILE A 45 -0.72 7.82 -1.03
C ILE A 45 -0.97 6.31 -1.05
N SER A 46 -2.20 5.89 -0.80
CA SER A 46 -2.59 4.48 -0.89
C SER A 46 -3.41 4.20 -2.15
N PRO A 47 -3.04 3.19 -2.96
CA PRO A 47 -3.83 2.75 -4.11
C PRO A 47 -5.23 2.26 -3.69
N ILE A 48 -5.35 1.63 -2.51
CA ILE A 48 -6.63 1.10 -2.00
C ILE A 48 -7.61 2.23 -1.68
N LEU A 49 -7.10 3.35 -1.14
CA LEU A 49 -7.94 4.51 -0.86
C LEU A 49 -8.28 5.26 -2.15
N GLN A 50 -7.27 5.48 -3.01
CA GLN A 50 -7.42 6.23 -4.26
C GLN A 50 -8.38 5.55 -5.24
N PHE A 51 -8.37 4.21 -5.27
CA PHE A 51 -9.18 3.41 -6.20
C PHE A 51 -10.24 2.58 -5.49
N SER A 52 -10.72 3.06 -4.33
CA SER A 52 -11.75 2.40 -3.52
C SER A 52 -13.09 2.23 -4.26
N TYR A 53 -13.32 2.92 -5.37
CA TYR A 53 -14.48 2.76 -6.23
C TYR A 53 -14.42 1.51 -7.13
N LEU A 54 -13.24 0.87 -7.28
CA LEU A 54 -13.10 -0.34 -8.06
C LEU A 54 -13.71 -1.56 -7.34
N ASP A 55 -14.25 -2.47 -8.14
CA ASP A 55 -14.76 -3.77 -7.72
C ASP A 55 -13.68 -4.83 -7.97
N GLU A 56 -13.25 -5.53 -6.91
CA GLU A 56 -12.19 -6.55 -6.98
C GLU A 56 -12.52 -7.69 -7.95
N GLY A 57 -13.78 -8.11 -8.03
CA GLY A 57 -14.20 -9.22 -8.88
C GLY A 57 -14.22 -8.88 -10.37
N LYS A 58 -14.30 -7.59 -10.70
CA LYS A 58 -14.48 -7.11 -12.08
C LYS A 58 -13.30 -6.32 -12.63
N HIS A 59 -12.60 -5.58 -11.77
CA HIS A 59 -11.60 -4.58 -12.18
C HIS A 59 -10.23 -4.86 -11.56
N ARG A 60 -9.93 -6.12 -11.26
CA ARG A 60 -8.68 -6.50 -10.58
C ARG A 60 -7.45 -6.09 -11.39
N GLU A 61 -7.44 -6.37 -12.68
CA GLU A 61 -6.30 -6.10 -13.54
C GLU A 61 -6.10 -4.59 -13.73
N GLU A 62 -7.20 -3.85 -13.89
CA GLU A 62 -7.19 -2.39 -13.93
C GLU A 62 -6.68 -1.80 -12.61
N ALA A 63 -7.15 -2.30 -11.46
CA ALA A 63 -6.71 -1.84 -10.15
C ALA A 63 -5.20 -2.03 -9.96
N LEU A 64 -4.66 -3.19 -10.37
CA LEU A 64 -3.22 -3.45 -10.32
C LEU A 64 -2.47 -2.51 -11.26
N LYS A 65 -2.90 -2.37 -12.52
CA LYS A 65 -2.25 -1.48 -13.48
C LYS A 65 -2.24 -0.03 -13.00
N MET A 66 -3.38 0.45 -12.47
CA MET A 66 -3.50 1.81 -11.92
C MET A 66 -2.64 1.99 -10.66
N GLY A 67 -2.57 0.99 -9.78
CA GLY A 67 -1.65 0.98 -8.64
C GLY A 67 -0.18 1.09 -9.06
N LEU A 68 0.23 0.33 -10.08
CA LEU A 68 1.61 0.38 -10.60
C LEU A 68 1.93 1.71 -11.29
N GLU A 69 0.98 2.32 -12.01
CA GLU A 69 1.16 3.68 -12.56
C GLU A 69 1.25 4.72 -11.44
N LEU A 70 0.45 4.59 -10.38
CA LEU A 70 0.53 5.46 -9.22
C LEU A 70 1.89 5.33 -8.51
N LEU A 71 2.40 4.11 -8.36
CA LEU A 71 3.71 3.84 -7.79
C LEU A 71 4.83 4.56 -8.56
N LYS A 72 4.78 4.57 -9.90
CA LYS A 72 5.78 5.27 -10.74
C LYS A 72 5.85 6.78 -10.47
N ALA A 73 4.78 7.38 -9.98
CA ALA A 73 4.73 8.79 -9.64
C ALA A 73 5.23 9.08 -8.21
N CYS A 74 5.53 8.06 -7.42
CA CYS A 74 6.00 8.21 -6.04
C CYS A 74 7.54 8.19 -5.94
N ASP A 75 8.06 8.92 -4.96
CA ASP A 75 9.50 8.95 -4.65
C ASP A 75 9.92 7.75 -3.78
N TYR A 76 8.98 7.25 -2.97
CA TYR A 76 9.19 6.14 -2.05
C TYR A 76 8.06 5.12 -2.10
N ILE A 77 8.35 3.90 -1.68
CA ILE A 77 7.38 2.85 -1.35
C ILE A 77 7.50 2.47 0.11
N TYR A 78 6.39 2.39 0.82
CA TYR A 78 6.30 1.86 2.17
C TYR A 78 5.48 0.58 2.16
N ILE A 79 6.05 -0.49 2.72
CA ILE A 79 5.42 -1.80 2.85
C ILE A 79 4.81 -1.90 4.25
N SER A 80 3.50 -2.08 4.33
CA SER A 80 2.78 -2.25 5.61
C SER A 80 3.40 -3.38 6.44
N THR A 81 3.55 -3.11 7.75
CA THR A 81 4.03 -4.10 8.74
C THR A 81 2.92 -5.05 9.21
N HIS A 82 1.73 -5.01 8.62
CA HIS A 82 0.61 -5.87 8.99
C HIS A 82 1.00 -7.35 8.84
N LYS A 83 0.56 -8.19 9.78
CA LYS A 83 0.93 -9.63 9.85
C LYS A 83 0.68 -10.42 8.56
N ASP A 84 -0.31 -10.00 7.77
CA ASP A 84 -0.72 -10.65 6.51
C ASP A 84 -0.01 -10.05 5.28
N ALA A 85 0.74 -8.94 5.44
CA ALA A 85 1.49 -8.30 4.36
C ALA A 85 2.51 -9.26 3.71
N LYS A 86 3.14 -10.12 4.50
CA LYS A 86 4.11 -11.14 4.04
C LYS A 86 3.54 -12.15 3.04
N TYR A 87 2.21 -12.30 2.99
CA TYR A 87 1.54 -13.23 2.07
C TYR A 87 0.90 -12.52 0.86
N SER A 88 1.08 -11.21 0.73
CA SER A 88 0.48 -10.44 -0.35
C SER A 88 1.35 -10.46 -1.60
N GLN A 89 0.96 -11.25 -2.61
CA GLN A 89 1.61 -11.26 -3.93
C GLN A 89 1.65 -9.86 -4.57
N GLY A 90 0.56 -9.09 -4.44
CA GLY A 90 0.51 -7.73 -4.99
C GLY A 90 1.58 -6.81 -4.41
N MET A 91 1.83 -6.90 -3.10
CA MET A 91 2.87 -6.09 -2.45
C MET A 91 4.29 -6.50 -2.88
N GLN A 92 4.51 -7.79 -3.16
CA GLN A 92 5.78 -8.27 -3.69
C GLN A 92 6.04 -7.76 -5.11
N GLU A 93 5.01 -7.74 -5.96
CA GLU A 93 5.08 -7.19 -7.32
C GLU A 93 5.35 -5.67 -7.30
N GLU A 94 4.66 -4.93 -6.43
CA GLU A 94 4.88 -3.50 -6.21
C GLU A 94 6.32 -3.22 -5.76
N LEU A 95 6.84 -3.97 -4.79
CA LEU A 95 8.21 -3.83 -4.31
C LEU A 95 9.25 -4.18 -5.39
N ALA A 96 9.00 -5.22 -6.19
CA ALA A 96 9.88 -5.59 -7.30
C ALA A 96 9.90 -4.50 -8.37
N LEU A 97 8.75 -3.91 -8.69
CA LEU A 97 8.67 -2.79 -9.62
C LEU A 97 9.39 -1.55 -9.08
N ALA A 98 9.17 -1.20 -7.82
CA ALA A 98 9.84 -0.08 -7.16
C ALA A 98 11.36 -0.20 -7.26
N LYS A 99 11.91 -1.38 -6.94
CA LYS A 99 13.34 -1.68 -7.07
C LYS A 99 13.84 -1.51 -8.50
N LYS A 100 13.08 -1.98 -9.49
CA LYS A 100 13.44 -1.84 -10.92
C LYS A 100 13.46 -0.38 -11.38
N LEU A 101 12.60 0.46 -10.80
CA LEU A 101 12.50 1.89 -11.13
C LEU A 101 13.43 2.79 -10.30
N GLY A 102 14.15 2.24 -9.33
CA GLY A 102 14.99 3.01 -8.41
C GLY A 102 14.20 3.78 -7.34
N ILE A 103 12.92 3.45 -7.14
CA ILE A 103 12.08 4.00 -6.07
C ILE A 103 12.56 3.42 -4.74
N LYS A 104 12.79 4.28 -3.76
CA LYS A 104 13.38 3.89 -2.47
C LYS A 104 12.33 3.28 -1.55
N GLU A 105 12.70 2.23 -0.84
CA GLU A 105 11.87 1.69 0.23
C GLU A 105 11.99 2.58 1.48
N LEU A 106 10.86 3.03 2.01
CA LEU A 106 10.77 3.74 3.27
C LEU A 106 10.64 2.72 4.40
N ILE A 107 11.67 2.62 5.23
CA ILE A 107 11.68 1.76 6.42
C ILE A 107 11.43 2.65 7.63
N LEU A 108 10.31 2.40 8.31
CA LEU A 108 10.05 3.00 9.62
C LEU A 108 10.71 2.12 10.68
N GLU A 109 11.78 2.61 11.30
CA GLU A 109 12.32 1.96 12.50
C GLU A 109 11.27 2.09 13.60
N LEU A 110 10.67 0.97 14.01
CA LEU A 110 9.83 0.97 15.21
C LEU A 110 10.74 1.32 16.39
N PRO A 111 10.35 2.27 17.28
CA PRO A 111 11.10 2.45 18.51
C PRO A 111 11.13 1.12 19.24
N LEU A 112 12.34 0.67 19.60
CA LEU A 112 12.56 -0.45 20.52
C LEU A 112 11.71 -0.19 21.77
N GLN A 113 10.63 -0.97 21.94
CA GLN A 113 9.87 -1.01 23.19
C GLN A 113 10.64 -1.80 24.24
#